data_AF-A0A483AMX0-F1
#
_entry.id   AF-A0A483AMX0-F1
#
_cell.length_a   1.000
_cell.length_b   1.000
_cell.length_c   1.000
_cell.angle_alpha   90.00
_cell.angle_beta   90.00
_cell.angle_gamma   90.00
#
_symmetry.space_group_name_H-M   'P 1'
#
loop_
_entity.id
_entity.type
_entity.pdbx_description
1 polymer ?
#
loop_
_entity_poly.entity_id
_entity_poly.type
_entity_poly.pdbx_seq_one_letter_code
_entity_poly.pdbx_strand_id
1 'polypeptide(L)'
;MNTQELVIKNRPNAINMVNKGSSAYIESVPPIVDILAVLHRKVIGYDAQNLKLETRDRFILSKAHAGIGEYITLVEVGVKDKYIATTGAQEYLRNTVRTSKKFIIKSILRIDKL
;
A
#
# COMPACT_ATOMS: atom_id res chain seq x y z
N MET A 1 10.55 -1.31 13.88
CA MET A 1 9.84 -2.51 13.43
C MET A 1 10.75 -3.36 12.53
N ASN A 2 10.94 -4.63 12.87
CA ASN A 2 11.64 -5.61 12.04
C ASN A 2 10.69 -6.23 10.99
N THR A 3 11.18 -7.10 10.11
CA THR A 3 10.35 -7.68 9.04
C THR A 3 9.23 -8.58 9.57
N GLN A 4 9.46 -9.35 10.64
CA GLN A 4 8.44 -10.22 11.21
C GLN A 4 7.30 -9.41 11.85
N GLU A 5 7.66 -8.38 12.62
CA GLU A 5 6.70 -7.46 13.22
C GLU A 5 5.87 -6.73 12.15
N LEU A 6 6.51 -6.31 11.05
CA LEU A 6 5.83 -5.68 9.91
C LEU A 6 4.82 -6.65 9.27
N VAL A 7 5.18 -7.92 9.07
CA VAL A 7 4.27 -8.94 8.55
C VAL A 7 3.07 -9.18 9.48
N ILE A 8 3.33 -9.35 10.78
CA ILE A 8 2.30 -9.55 11.80
C ILE A 8 1.30 -8.39 11.80
N LYS A 9 1.78 -7.16 11.57
CA LYS A 9 0.93 -5.98 11.47
C LYS A 9 0.19 -5.87 10.13
N ASN A 10 0.85 -6.21 9.01
CA ASN A 10 0.29 -6.01 7.67
C ASN A 10 -0.84 -7.00 7.32
N ARG A 11 -0.74 -8.28 7.72
CA ARG A 11 -1.75 -9.31 7.39
C ARG A 11 -3.17 -8.97 7.87
N PRO A 12 -3.43 -8.59 9.13
CA PRO A 12 -4.78 -8.21 9.56
C PRO A 12 -5.26 -6.94 8.86
N ASN A 13 -4.35 -5.98 8.60
CA ASN A 13 -4.68 -4.78 7.83
C ASN A 13 -5.13 -5.13 6.40
N ALA A 14 -4.45 -6.07 5.74
CA ALA A 14 -4.79 -6.55 4.41
C ALA A 14 -6.19 -7.18 4.35
N ILE A 15 -6.48 -8.10 5.28
CA ILE A 15 -7.78 -8.78 5.36
C ILE A 15 -8.90 -7.74 5.57
N ASN A 16 -8.74 -6.87 6.56
CA ASN A 16 -9.77 -5.90 6.89
C ASN A 16 -10.02 -4.88 5.76
N MET A 17 -8.96 -4.44 5.09
CA MET A 17 -9.07 -3.50 3.98
C MET A 17 -9.76 -4.12 2.75
N VAL A 18 -9.45 -5.38 2.43
CA VAL A 18 -10.14 -6.09 1.34
C VAL A 18 -11.62 -6.31 1.65
N ASN A 19 -11.92 -6.73 2.88
CA ASN A 19 -13.29 -6.95 3.34
C ASN A 19 -14.13 -5.66 3.26
N LYS A 20 -13.62 -4.53 3.78
CA LYS A 20 -14.34 -3.24 3.73
C LYS A 20 -14.43 -2.64 2.31
N GLY A 21 -13.46 -2.96 1.46
CA GLY A 21 -13.45 -2.53 0.07
C GLY A 21 -14.49 -3.24 -0.80
N SER A 22 -15.17 -4.28 -0.29
CA SER A 22 -16.00 -5.20 -1.10
C SER A 22 -15.24 -5.71 -2.32
N SER A 23 -13.95 -5.95 -2.16
CA SER A 23 -13.03 -6.22 -3.25
C SER A 23 -12.84 -7.72 -3.41
N ALA A 24 -12.97 -8.24 -4.64
CA ALA A 24 -12.85 -9.67 -4.94
C ALA A 24 -11.43 -10.25 -4.77
N TYR A 25 -10.46 -9.45 -4.31
CA TYR A 25 -9.03 -9.81 -4.28
C TYR A 25 -8.56 -10.36 -2.93
N ILE A 26 -9.45 -10.94 -2.12
CA ILE A 26 -9.14 -11.47 -0.78
C ILE A 26 -8.07 -12.54 -0.77
N GLU A 27 -7.95 -13.30 -1.86
CA GLU A 27 -6.93 -14.35 -2.00
C GLU A 27 -5.56 -13.78 -2.42
N SER A 28 -5.55 -12.59 -3.03
CA SER A 28 -4.34 -12.05 -3.68
C SER A 28 -3.54 -11.11 -2.80
N VAL A 29 -4.18 -10.44 -1.84
CA VAL A 29 -3.55 -9.39 -1.03
C VAL A 29 -2.83 -9.94 0.20
N PRO A 30 -3.45 -10.76 1.08
CA PRO A 30 -2.78 -11.21 2.30
C PRO A 30 -1.46 -11.97 2.08
N PRO A 31 -1.29 -12.82 1.05
CA PRO A 31 0.00 -13.49 0.83
C PRO A 31 1.13 -12.56 0.38
N ILE A 32 0.80 -11.48 -0.36
CA ILE A 32 1.83 -10.64 -0.96
C ILE A 32 2.45 -9.66 0.05
N VAL A 33 1.73 -9.27 1.11
CA VAL A 33 2.24 -8.31 2.09
C VAL A 33 3.46 -8.82 2.84
N ASP A 34 3.66 -10.13 2.89
CA ASP A 34 4.83 -10.75 3.49
C ASP A 34 6.09 -10.48 2.66
N ILE A 35 5.96 -10.70 1.34
CA ILE A 35 7.04 -10.45 0.38
C ILE A 35 7.35 -8.96 0.32
N LEU A 36 6.32 -8.12 0.25
CA LEU A 36 6.47 -6.66 0.21
C LEU A 36 7.14 -6.15 1.50
N ALA A 37 6.77 -6.68 2.67
CA ALA A 37 7.39 -6.31 3.94
C ALA A 37 8.90 -6.55 3.95
N VAL A 38 9.35 -7.70 3.42
CA VAL A 38 10.79 -7.99 3.30
C VAL A 38 11.43 -7.07 2.26
N LEU A 39 10.80 -6.94 1.11
CA LEU A 39 11.31 -6.18 -0.02
C LEU A 39 11.56 -4.71 0.34
N HIS A 40 10.56 -4.03 0.91
CA HIS A 40 10.65 -2.62 1.29
C HIS A 40 11.54 -2.34 2.50
N ARG A 41 11.72 -3.32 3.39
CA ARG A 41 12.50 -3.13 4.62
C ARG A 41 13.97 -3.51 4.46
N LYS A 42 14.28 -4.47 3.59
CA LYS A 42 15.62 -5.08 3.50
C LYS A 42 16.29 -5.03 2.13
N VAL A 43 15.53 -4.87 1.04
CA VAL A 43 16.07 -5.04 -0.32
C VAL A 43 16.07 -3.72 -1.09
N ILE A 44 14.92 -3.05 -1.18
CA ILE A 44 14.80 -1.80 -1.94
C ILE A 44 15.41 -0.65 -1.15
N GLY A 45 16.38 0.03 -1.75
CA GLY A 45 16.98 1.25 -1.21
C GLY A 45 16.20 2.50 -1.61
N TYR A 46 15.54 3.13 -0.64
CA TYR A 46 14.90 4.45 -0.82
C TYR A 46 14.74 5.16 0.53
N ASP A 47 14.55 6.49 0.47
CA ASP A 47 14.19 7.28 1.65
C ASP A 47 12.66 7.41 1.73
N ALA A 48 12.06 6.85 2.78
CA ALA A 48 10.62 6.90 3.02
C ALA A 48 10.09 8.33 3.27
N GLN A 49 10.94 9.27 3.70
CA GLN A 49 10.58 10.68 3.82
C GLN A 49 10.86 11.47 2.53
N ASN A 50 11.66 10.92 1.61
CA ASN A 50 12.00 11.56 0.34
C ASN A 50 12.02 10.56 -0.83
N LEU A 51 10.84 10.24 -1.37
CA LEU A 51 10.69 9.37 -2.54
C LEU A 51 11.18 9.99 -3.86
N LYS A 52 11.69 11.22 -3.86
CA LYS A 52 12.18 11.90 -5.08
C LYS A 52 13.68 11.74 -5.30
N LEU A 53 14.39 11.06 -4.41
CA LEU A 53 15.81 10.77 -4.60
C LEU A 53 16.00 10.06 -5.95
N GLU A 54 16.86 10.60 -6.81
CA GLU A 54 17.12 10.03 -8.14
C GLU A 54 17.82 8.68 -8.05
N THR A 55 18.61 8.48 -6.99
CA THR A 55 19.37 7.27 -6.71
C THR A 55 18.56 6.15 -6.08
N ARG A 56 17.26 6.36 -5.82
CA ARG A 56 16.43 5.32 -5.21
C ARG A 56 16.19 4.18 -6.18
N ASP A 57 16.03 3.00 -5.63
CA ASP A 57 15.49 1.87 -6.36
C ASP A 57 14.04 2.13 -6.76
N ARG A 58 13.64 1.57 -7.90
CA ARG A 58 12.29 1.68 -8.44
C ARG A 58 11.63 0.31 -8.40
N PHE A 59 10.53 0.23 -7.67
CA PHE A 59 9.69 -0.96 -7.59
C PHE A 59 8.40 -0.75 -8.37
N ILE A 60 8.00 -1.76 -9.14
CA ILE A 60 6.75 -1.79 -9.90
C ILE A 60 6.04 -3.10 -9.58
N LEU A 61 4.85 -3.00 -8.97
CA LEU A 61 4.00 -4.15 -8.74
C LEU A 61 3.15 -4.44 -9.98
N SER A 62 3.56 -5.43 -10.78
CA SER A 62 2.82 -5.85 -11.98
C SER A 62 1.43 -6.44 -11.66
N LYS A 63 1.23 -6.98 -10.45
CA LYS A 63 -0.05 -7.49 -9.97
C LYS A 63 -0.94 -6.34 -9.46
N ALA A 64 -1.51 -5.55 -10.38
CA ALA A 64 -2.29 -4.35 -10.04
C ALA A 64 -3.44 -4.60 -9.03
N HIS A 65 -4.09 -5.76 -9.08
CA HIS A 65 -5.15 -6.17 -8.16
C HIS A 65 -4.67 -6.37 -6.69
N ALA A 66 -3.36 -6.51 -6.48
CA ALA A 66 -2.74 -6.60 -5.16
C ALA A 66 -2.22 -5.24 -4.64
N GLY A 67 -2.48 -4.13 -5.35
CA GLY A 67 -1.96 -2.80 -5.03
C GLY A 67 -2.29 -2.33 -3.61
N ILE A 68 -3.39 -2.79 -3.01
CA ILE A 68 -3.72 -2.47 -1.62
C ILE A 68 -2.69 -3.00 -0.62
N GLY A 69 -2.03 -4.13 -0.92
CA GLY A 69 -0.94 -4.68 -0.11
C GLY A 69 0.33 -3.84 -0.16
N GLU A 70 0.60 -3.24 -1.32
CA GLU A 70 1.68 -2.25 -1.49
C GLU A 70 1.42 -1.03 -0.63
N TYR A 71 0.21 -0.46 -0.68
CA TYR A 71 -0.13 0.69 0.14
C TYR A 71 0.01 0.43 1.64
N ILE A 72 -0.48 -0.72 2.12
CA ILE A 72 -0.33 -1.11 3.53
C ILE A 72 1.15 -1.14 3.91
N THR A 73 1.98 -1.78 3.08
CA THR A 73 3.41 -1.93 3.34
C THR A 73 4.11 -0.57 3.37
N LEU A 74 3.85 0.31 2.39
CA LEU A 74 4.46 1.64 2.32
C LEU A 74 4.11 2.52 3.52
N VAL A 75 2.87 2.48 4.01
CA VAL A 75 2.48 3.22 5.22
C VAL A 75 3.26 2.70 6.43
N GLU A 76 3.37 1.39 6.57
CA GLU A 76 3.97 0.74 7.74
C GLU A 76 5.49 0.85 7.78
N VAL A 77 6.14 1.01 6.63
CA VAL A 77 7.58 1.37 6.54
C VAL A 77 7.83 2.88 6.65
N GLY A 78 6.78 3.68 6.84
CA GLY A 78 6.87 5.10 7.21
C GLY A 78 6.79 6.09 6.06
N VAL A 79 6.32 5.67 4.88
CA VAL A 79 6.13 6.58 3.74
C VAL A 79 4.98 7.55 4.02
N LYS A 80 5.29 8.84 3.99
CA LYS A 80 4.34 9.94 4.26
C LYS A 80 4.02 10.72 2.99
N ASP A 81 3.55 10.02 1.96
CA ASP A 81 3.10 10.70 0.74
C ASP A 81 1.60 11.03 0.82
N LYS A 82 1.23 12.25 0.39
CA LYS A 82 -0.16 12.72 0.29
C LYS A 82 -1.01 11.83 -0.63
N TYR A 83 -0.38 11.14 -1.59
CA TYR A 83 -1.05 10.20 -2.49
C TYR A 83 -1.31 8.84 -1.84
N ILE A 84 -0.41 8.38 -0.98
CA ILE A 84 -0.64 7.20 -0.13
C ILE A 84 -1.67 7.54 0.96
N ALA A 85 -1.69 8.80 1.43
CA ALA A 85 -2.65 9.32 2.40
C ALA A 85 -4.10 9.36 1.91
N THR A 86 -4.29 9.67 0.63
CA THR A 86 -5.60 9.83 -0.01
C THR A 86 -6.17 8.51 -0.53
N THR A 87 -5.31 7.50 -0.70
CA THR A 87 -5.77 6.14 -0.95
C THR A 87 -6.20 5.56 0.40
N GLY A 88 -7.40 4.99 0.51
CA GLY A 88 -8.08 4.68 1.77
C GLY A 88 -7.33 3.83 2.81
N ALA A 89 -6.08 3.41 2.60
CA ALA A 89 -5.19 2.77 3.56
C ALA A 89 -4.82 3.65 4.76
N GLN A 90 -4.38 4.89 4.51
CA GLN A 90 -3.99 5.80 5.59
C GLN A 90 -5.21 6.38 6.31
N GLU A 91 -6.29 6.64 5.58
CA GLU A 91 -7.59 7.00 6.15
C GLU A 91 -8.21 5.83 6.94
N TYR A 92 -8.04 4.57 6.49
CA TYR A 92 -8.44 3.36 7.24
C TYR A 92 -7.63 3.18 8.54
N LEU A 93 -6.32 3.43 8.51
CA LEU A 93 -5.48 3.36 9.71
C LEU A 93 -5.71 4.53 10.68
N ARG A 94 -6.23 5.67 10.19
CA ARG A 94 -6.55 6.85 11.02
C ARG A 94 -7.99 6.90 11.51
N ASN A 95 -8.95 6.42 10.72
CA ASN A 95 -10.38 6.61 10.97
C ASN A 95 -11.18 5.34 10.65
N THR A 96 -11.64 4.66 11.70
CA THR A 96 -12.79 3.77 11.63
C THR A 96 -14.02 4.66 11.36
N VAL A 97 -14.41 4.86 10.09
CA VAL A 97 -15.78 5.17 9.60
C VAL A 97 -15.73 5.66 8.14
N ARG A 98 -16.39 4.89 7.26
CA ARG A 98 -17.11 5.30 6.04
C ARG A 98 -16.37 6.15 4.98
N THR A 99 -15.96 5.52 3.87
CA THR A 99 -16.42 5.85 2.49
C THR A 99 -15.67 5.04 1.42
N SER A 100 -16.24 3.92 0.98
CA SER A 100 -15.78 3.16 -0.19
C SER A 100 -16.84 3.25 -1.29
N LYS A 101 -16.63 4.12 -2.29
CA LYS A 101 -17.25 4.00 -3.64
C LYS A 101 -16.77 5.05 -4.66
N LYS A 102 -16.31 6.24 -4.24
CA LYS A 102 -15.91 7.32 -5.18
C LYS A 102 -14.45 7.30 -5.66
N PHE A 103 -13.56 6.50 -5.04
CA PHE A 103 -12.11 6.72 -5.22
C PHE A 103 -11.45 5.83 -6.29
N ILE A 104 -11.89 4.57 -6.48
CA ILE A 104 -11.27 3.61 -7.42
C ILE A 104 -11.31 4.13 -8.87
N ILE A 105 -12.30 4.93 -9.25
CA ILE A 105 -12.43 5.50 -10.60
C ILE A 105 -11.42 6.64 -10.85
N LYS A 106 -10.94 7.34 -9.81
CA LYS A 106 -10.03 8.49 -9.97
C LYS A 106 -8.55 8.11 -10.04
N SER A 107 -8.16 6.95 -9.50
CA SER A 107 -6.76 6.50 -9.47
C SER A 107 -6.32 5.72 -10.70
N ILE A 108 -7.25 5.27 -11.56
CA ILE A 108 -6.94 4.45 -12.75
C ILE A 108 -6.79 5.29 -14.05
N LEU A 109 -7.28 6.54 -14.09
CA LEU A 109 -7.41 7.29 -15.35
C LEU A 109 -6.62 8.60 -15.48
N ARG A 110 -5.65 8.93 -14.61
CA ARG A 110 -4.77 10.10 -14.89
C ARG A 110 -3.66 9.78 -15.89
N ILE A 111 -4.08 9.60 -17.15
CA ILE A 111 -3.32 10.08 -18.31
C ILE A 111 -3.55 11.60 -18.35
N ASP A 112 -2.84 12.33 -17.49
CA ASP A 112 -2.79 13.79 -17.58
C ASP A 112 -1.32 14.15 -17.80
N LYS A 113 -0.95 14.23 -19.09
CA LYS A 113 0.27 14.76 -19.75
C LYS A 113 0.89 13.78 -20.74
N LEU A 114 0.25 13.69 -21.91
CA LEU A 114 0.94 13.89 -23.19
C LEU A 114 0.62 15.32 -23.65
#